data_AF-A0A971L419-F1
#
_entry.id   AF-A0A971L419-F1
#
_cell.length_a   1.000
_cell.length_b   1.000
_cell.length_c   1.000
_cell.angle_alpha   90.00
_cell.angle_beta   90.00
_cell.angle_gamma   90.00
#
_symmetry.space_group_name_H-M   'P 1'
#
loop_
_entity.id
_entity.type
_entity.pdbx_description
1 polymer ?
#
loop_
_entity_poly.entity_id
_entity_poly.type
_entity_poly.pdbx_seq_one_letter_code
_entity_poly.pdbx_strand_id
1 'polypeptide(L)'
;MIPIIGRLYRKYNVVTSIFGRALVNRSVIRILKDHRFVRQVEGTELDVRDSHLLVETLLKLKPGPCHVDIGKLAAQFRKENGTDMEAFLKTEMGDVLGKHKEADMGGAPQDVVLYGFGRIGRLLARIMIEKAGGGSLLRLRAVVVRGGKNGDLEKRASLLRRDSVHG
;
A
#
# COMPACT_ATOMS: atom_id res chain seq x y z
N MET A 1 0.64 -3.31 -14.44
CA MET A 1 0.78 -2.52 -13.19
C MET A 1 0.40 -3.27 -11.90
N ILE A 2 -0.81 -3.85 -11.75
CA ILE A 2 -1.25 -4.50 -10.49
C ILE A 2 -0.25 -5.56 -9.94
N PRO A 3 0.29 -6.50 -10.75
CA PRO A 3 1.24 -7.48 -10.25
C PRO A 3 2.55 -6.84 -9.72
N ILE A 4 3.00 -5.76 -10.36
CA ILE A 4 4.20 -5.00 -9.97
C ILE A 4 3.96 -4.29 -8.64
N ILE A 5 2.84 -3.59 -8.50
CA ILE A 5 2.42 -2.95 -7.24
C ILE A 5 2.35 -3.98 -6.12
N GLY A 6 1.73 -5.14 -6.37
CA GLY A 6 1.64 -6.21 -5.39
C GLY A 6 2.99 -6.82 -5.02
N ARG A 7 3.97 -6.82 -5.93
CA ARG A 7 5.34 -7.28 -5.66
C ARG A 7 6.13 -6.24 -4.86
N LEU A 8 6.06 -4.97 -5.25
CA LEU A 8 6.64 -3.85 -4.50
C LEU A 8 6.15 -3.84 -3.05
N TYR A 9 4.84 -4.02 -2.84
CA TYR A 9 4.25 -4.08 -1.51
C TYR A 9 4.68 -5.32 -0.69
N ARG A 10 4.67 -6.52 -1.29
CA ARG A 10 4.90 -7.78 -0.55
C ARG A 10 6.36 -8.21 -0.45
N LYS A 11 7.21 -7.83 -1.41
CA LYS A 11 8.64 -8.19 -1.40
C LYS A 11 9.53 -7.02 -1.00
N TYR A 12 9.14 -5.77 -1.26
CA TYR A 12 10.01 -4.62 -1.02
C TYR A 12 9.49 -3.69 0.09
N ASN A 13 8.31 -4.00 0.67
CA ASN A 13 7.61 -3.14 1.62
C ASN A 13 7.41 -1.69 1.10
N VAL A 14 7.20 -1.57 -0.21
CA VAL A 14 6.98 -0.29 -0.88
C VAL A 14 5.47 -0.06 -1.06
N VAL A 15 4.97 1.00 -0.43
CA VAL A 15 3.58 1.43 -0.58
C VAL A 15 3.51 2.48 -1.69
N THR A 16 2.83 2.16 -2.78
CA THR A 16 2.64 3.06 -3.92
C THR A 16 1.32 3.84 -3.81
N SER A 17 1.34 5.12 -4.16
CA SER A 17 0.18 6.00 -4.19
C SER A 17 0.17 6.90 -5.42
N ILE A 18 -1.00 7.46 -5.77
CA ILE A 18 -1.16 8.53 -6.76
C ILE A 18 -1.84 9.69 -6.06
N PHE A 19 -1.10 10.78 -5.87
CA PHE A 19 -1.57 11.98 -5.18
C PHE A 19 -2.26 11.64 -3.84
N GLY A 20 -1.54 10.86 -3.02
CA GLY A 20 -2.00 10.38 -1.71
C GLY A 20 -3.02 9.22 -1.74
N ARG A 21 -3.49 8.78 -2.90
CA ARG A 21 -4.41 7.64 -3.03
C ARG A 21 -3.62 6.34 -3.18
N ALA A 22 -3.61 5.51 -2.13
CA ALA A 22 -2.89 4.24 -2.13
C ALA A 22 -3.41 3.26 -3.21
N LEU A 23 -2.49 2.64 -3.95
CA LEU A 23 -2.79 1.71 -5.06
C LEU A 23 -2.82 0.24 -4.65
N VAL A 24 -2.35 -0.08 -3.44
CA VAL A 24 -2.36 -1.44 -2.90
C VAL A 24 -3.80 -1.95 -2.77
N ASN A 25 -4.06 -3.18 -3.21
CA ASN A 25 -5.38 -3.83 -3.17
C ASN A 25 -6.50 -3.05 -3.89
N ARG A 26 -6.17 -2.23 -4.90
CA ARG A 26 -7.15 -1.50 -5.71
C ARG A 26 -7.53 -2.25 -6.97
N SER A 27 -8.80 -2.13 -7.37
CA SER A 27 -9.29 -2.63 -8.65
C SER A 27 -8.74 -1.80 -9.81
N VAL A 28 -8.71 -2.38 -11.02
CA VAL A 28 -8.31 -1.70 -12.25
C VAL A 28 -9.11 -0.40 -12.44
N ILE A 29 -10.43 -0.48 -12.26
CA ILE A 29 -11.33 0.67 -12.37
C ILE A 29 -10.92 1.78 -11.40
N ARG A 30 -10.57 1.41 -10.15
CA ARG A 30 -10.16 2.41 -9.15
C ARG A 30 -8.84 3.06 -9.53
N ILE A 31 -7.84 2.28 -9.96
CA ILE A 31 -6.55 2.79 -10.42
C ILE A 31 -6.74 3.78 -11.59
N LEU A 32 -7.58 3.46 -12.57
CA LEU A 32 -7.87 4.37 -13.69
C LEU A 32 -8.61 5.64 -13.27
N LYS A 33 -9.48 5.55 -12.26
CA LYS A 33 -10.13 6.74 -11.67
C LYS A 33 -9.11 7.60 -10.92
N ASP A 34 -8.16 6.99 -10.21
CA ASP A 34 -7.12 7.71 -9.48
C ASP A 34 -6.15 8.44 -10.44
N HIS A 35 -5.85 7.89 -11.63
CA HIS A 35 -5.12 8.61 -12.69
C HIS A 35 -5.89 9.80 -13.25
N ARG A 36 -7.19 9.61 -13.54
CA ARG A 36 -8.06 10.71 -14.01
C ARG A 36 -8.19 11.83 -12.99
N PHE A 37 -8.17 11.51 -11.69
CA PHE A 37 -8.22 12.50 -10.62
C PHE A 37 -7.03 13.47 -10.67
N VAL A 38 -5.86 13.04 -11.18
CA VAL A 38 -4.68 13.90 -11.30
C VAL A 38 -4.96 15.15 -12.13
N ARG A 39 -5.82 15.05 -13.15
CA ARG A 39 -6.23 16.20 -13.97
C ARG A 39 -6.84 17.34 -13.13
N GLN A 40 -7.51 17.03 -12.03
CA GLN A 40 -8.10 18.04 -11.15
C GLN A 40 -7.04 18.76 -10.30
N VAL A 41 -5.87 18.15 -10.09
CA VAL A 41 -4.79 18.69 -9.26
C VAL A 41 -3.73 19.39 -10.12
N GLU A 42 -3.31 18.76 -11.20
CA GLU A 42 -2.18 19.18 -12.05
C GLU A 42 -2.63 19.86 -13.36
N GLY A 43 -3.94 19.99 -13.58
CA GLY A 43 -4.53 20.51 -14.83
C GLY A 43 -4.38 19.58 -16.04
N THR A 44 -3.60 18.51 -15.93
CA THR A 44 -3.30 17.54 -17.01
C THR A 44 -3.49 16.10 -16.53
N GLU A 45 -3.92 15.22 -17.42
CA GLU A 45 -4.12 13.81 -17.10
C GLU A 45 -2.79 13.06 -17.03
N LEU A 46 -2.62 12.24 -16.00
CA LEU A 46 -1.49 11.34 -15.87
C LEU A 46 -1.72 10.10 -16.76
N ASP A 47 -0.80 9.86 -17.71
CA ASP A 47 -0.86 8.65 -18.53
C ASP A 47 -0.47 7.44 -17.68
N VAL A 48 -1.26 6.38 -17.80
CA VAL A 48 -1.01 5.08 -17.16
C VAL A 48 0.30 4.47 -17.66
N ARG A 49 0.73 4.78 -18.89
CA ARG A 49 2.01 4.33 -19.45
C ARG A 49 3.20 4.90 -18.69
N ASP A 50 3.14 6.17 -18.30
CA ASP A 50 4.22 6.84 -17.56
C ASP A 50 4.34 6.27 -16.16
N SER A 51 3.22 6.13 -15.45
CA SER A 51 3.20 5.52 -14.12
C SER A 51 3.61 4.04 -14.17
N HIS A 52 3.26 3.32 -15.26
CA HIS A 52 3.68 1.95 -15.46
C HIS A 52 5.19 1.83 -15.67
N LEU A 53 5.79 2.66 -16.53
CA LEU A 53 7.22 2.71 -16.76
C LEU A 53 7.96 2.98 -15.44
N LEU A 54 7.47 3.95 -14.67
CA LEU A 54 8.03 4.29 -13.37
C LEU A 54 8.04 3.10 -12.41
N VAL A 55 6.90 2.42 -12.19
CA VAL A 55 6.88 1.28 -11.25
C VAL A 55 7.68 0.08 -11.74
N GLU A 56 7.83 -0.09 -13.06
CA GLU A 56 8.66 -1.16 -13.62
C GLU A 56 10.14 -0.89 -13.38
N THR A 57 10.60 0.34 -13.65
CA THR A 57 11.96 0.78 -13.38
C THR A 57 12.26 0.75 -11.89
N LEU A 58 11.33 1.23 -11.05
CA LEU A 58 11.44 1.15 -9.61
C LEU A 58 11.62 -0.31 -9.15
N LEU A 59 10.84 -1.27 -9.67
CA LEU A 59 11.00 -2.67 -9.32
C LEU A 59 12.39 -3.22 -9.72
N LYS A 60 12.92 -2.83 -10.88
CA LYS A 60 14.28 -3.22 -11.35
C LYS A 60 15.37 -2.71 -10.41
N LEU A 61 15.19 -1.51 -9.86
CA LEU A 61 16.13 -0.86 -8.95
C LEU A 61 16.09 -1.38 -7.50
N LYS A 62 15.24 -2.37 -7.20
CA LYS A 62 15.17 -3.06 -5.91
C LYS A 62 15.16 -2.08 -4.70
N PRO A 63 14.14 -1.21 -4.58
CA PRO A 63 14.05 -0.21 -3.52
C PRO A 63 13.98 -0.85 -2.14
N GLY A 64 14.56 -0.20 -1.15
CA GLY A 64 14.26 -0.48 0.25
C GLY A 64 12.82 -0.08 0.63
N PRO A 65 12.39 -0.38 1.87
CA PRO A 65 11.06 -0.03 2.37
C PRO A 65 10.78 1.47 2.30
N CYS A 66 9.68 1.89 1.67
CA CYS A 66 9.28 3.30 1.62
C CYS A 66 7.80 3.49 1.26
N HIS A 67 7.33 4.74 1.42
CA HIS A 67 6.10 5.21 0.78
C HIS A 67 6.47 6.08 -0.42
N VAL A 68 5.92 5.78 -1.60
CA VAL A 68 6.23 6.50 -2.84
C VAL A 68 4.95 6.92 -3.56
N ASP A 69 4.85 8.21 -3.86
CA ASP A 69 3.78 8.76 -4.69
C ASP A 69 4.22 8.73 -6.16
N ILE A 70 3.87 7.65 -6.85
CA ILE A 70 4.24 7.43 -8.25
C ILE A 70 3.52 8.41 -9.19
N GLY A 71 2.39 8.97 -8.76
CA GLY A 71 1.66 9.96 -9.53
C GLY A 71 2.42 11.28 -9.61
N LYS A 72 2.94 11.74 -8.47
CA LYS A 72 3.79 12.94 -8.40
C LYS A 72 5.08 12.77 -9.18
N LEU A 73 5.79 11.66 -8.98
CA LEU A 73 7.06 11.41 -9.66
C LEU A 73 6.88 11.31 -11.18
N ALA A 74 5.84 10.62 -11.66
CA ALA A 74 5.57 10.54 -13.09
C ALA A 74 5.16 11.90 -13.69
N ALA A 75 4.39 12.71 -12.96
CA ALA A 75 4.06 14.08 -13.38
C ALA A 75 5.31 14.99 -13.43
N GLN A 76 6.20 14.87 -12.46
CA GLN A 76 7.47 15.61 -12.41
C GLN A 76 8.39 15.21 -13.56
N PHE A 77 8.60 13.90 -13.77
CA PHE A 77 9.39 13.38 -14.89
C PHE A 77 8.92 13.92 -16.23
N ARG A 78 7.59 14.00 -16.44
CA ARG A 78 7.01 14.58 -17.64
C ARG A 78 7.24 16.09 -17.74
N LYS A 79 7.07 16.84 -16.65
CA LYS A 79 7.31 18.30 -16.61
C LYS A 79 8.76 18.67 -16.95
N GLU A 80 9.70 17.83 -16.54
CA GLU A 80 11.13 18.01 -16.82
C GLU A 80 11.54 17.50 -18.21
N ASN A 81 10.59 16.99 -19.02
CA ASN A 81 10.87 16.31 -20.30
C ASN A 81 11.92 15.21 -20.16
N GLY A 82 11.86 14.46 -19.06
CA GLY A 82 12.79 13.38 -18.77
C GLY A 82 12.78 12.31 -19.86
N THR A 83 13.96 11.83 -20.22
CA THR A 83 14.15 10.77 -21.22
C THR A 83 14.64 9.46 -20.59
N ASP A 84 15.30 9.54 -19.43
CA ASP A 84 15.82 8.40 -18.68
C ASP A 84 15.14 8.30 -17.30
N MET A 85 14.17 7.40 -17.20
CA MET A 85 13.44 7.12 -15.95
C MET A 85 14.35 6.55 -14.86
N GLU A 86 15.39 5.81 -15.21
CA GLU A 86 16.29 5.20 -14.23
C GLU A 86 17.17 6.28 -13.58
N ALA A 87 17.78 7.14 -14.40
CA ALA A 87 18.55 8.27 -13.91
C ALA A 87 17.70 9.21 -13.05
N PHE A 88 16.48 9.52 -13.49
CA PHE A 88 15.55 10.33 -12.71
C PHE A 88 15.25 9.73 -11.33
N LEU A 89 14.89 8.44 -11.27
CA LEU A 89 14.63 7.79 -9.99
C LEU A 89 15.87 7.73 -9.09
N LYS A 90 17.07 7.56 -9.66
CA LYS A 90 18.33 7.61 -8.88
C LYS A 90 18.55 8.98 -8.24
N THR A 91 18.18 10.06 -8.93
CA THR A 91 18.23 11.42 -8.38
C THR A 91 17.19 11.61 -7.28
N GLU A 92 15.93 11.27 -7.53
CA GLU A 92 14.81 11.54 -6.60
C GLU A 92 14.74 10.58 -5.40
N MET A 93 15.23 9.35 -5.54
CA MET A 93 15.07 8.28 -4.56
C MET A 93 16.38 7.58 -4.19
N GLY A 94 17.54 8.16 -4.50
CA GLY A 94 18.86 7.54 -4.34
C GLY A 94 19.11 6.96 -2.94
N ASP A 95 18.59 7.58 -1.90
CA ASP A 95 18.69 7.11 -0.51
C ASP A 95 17.90 5.84 -0.19
N VAL A 96 17.03 5.38 -1.08
CA VAL A 96 16.19 4.18 -0.86
C VAL A 96 16.49 3.11 -1.91
N LEU A 97 16.93 3.49 -3.11
CA LEU A 97 17.19 2.56 -4.20
C LEU A 97 18.35 1.61 -3.90
N GLY A 98 18.22 0.35 -4.34
CA GLY A 98 19.21 -0.70 -4.07
C GLY A 98 19.33 -1.13 -2.61
N LYS A 99 18.62 -0.49 -1.67
CA LYS A 99 18.67 -0.79 -0.24
C LYS A 99 17.70 -1.91 0.19
N HIS A 100 17.16 -2.67 -0.76
CA HIS A 100 16.41 -3.87 -0.42
C HIS A 100 17.32 -4.92 0.21
N LYS A 101 17.13 -5.17 1.51
CA LYS A 101 17.77 -6.26 2.23
C LYS A 101 16.70 -7.27 2.63
N GLU A 102 16.80 -8.50 2.17
CA GLU A 102 15.82 -9.56 2.48
C GLU A 102 15.74 -9.84 4.01
N ALA A 103 16.81 -9.56 4.76
CA ALA A 103 16.88 -9.76 6.21
C ALA A 103 16.48 -8.52 7.06
N ASP A 104 16.26 -7.35 6.45
CA ASP A 104 16.16 -6.05 7.15
C ASP A 104 14.80 -5.37 6.91
N MET A 105 13.75 -6.19 6.73
CA MET A 105 12.37 -5.77 6.43
C MET A 105 11.67 -5.19 7.67
N GLY A 106 12.32 -4.24 8.36
CA GLY A 106 11.75 -3.44 9.45
C GLY A 106 12.02 -3.93 10.86
N GLY A 107 12.76 -5.03 11.06
CA GLY A 107 13.02 -5.62 12.38
C GLY A 107 12.21 -6.89 12.68
N ALA A 108 12.29 -7.37 13.93
CA ALA A 108 11.59 -8.57 14.35
C ALA A 108 10.06 -8.31 14.42
N PRO A 109 9.22 -9.22 13.88
CA PRO A 109 7.78 -9.10 14.00
C PRO A 109 7.34 -9.07 15.47
N GLN A 110 6.46 -8.13 15.79
CA GLN A 110 5.81 -7.95 17.07
C GLN A 110 4.38 -8.53 17.02
N ASP A 111 4.11 -9.47 17.92
CA ASP A 111 2.78 -10.03 18.09
C ASP A 111 1.86 -9.03 18.82
N VAL A 112 0.63 -8.90 18.32
CA VAL A 112 -0.38 -7.96 18.82
C VAL A 112 -1.62 -8.73 19.24
N VAL A 113 -2.14 -8.38 20.42
CA VAL A 113 -3.42 -8.87 20.94
C VAL A 113 -4.37 -7.69 21.09
N LEU A 114 -5.53 -7.74 20.43
CA LEU A 114 -6.54 -6.69 20.54
C LEU A 114 -7.49 -6.98 21.69
N TYR A 115 -7.48 -6.11 22.72
CA TYR A 115 -8.46 -6.16 23.80
C TYR A 115 -9.73 -5.42 23.40
N GLY A 116 -10.77 -6.17 23.07
CA GLY A 116 -12.07 -5.66 22.67
C GLY A 116 -12.31 -5.78 21.17
N PHE A 117 -13.38 -6.47 20.80
CA PHE A 117 -13.78 -6.70 19.40
C PHE A 117 -15.14 -6.09 19.05
N GLY A 118 -15.32 -4.85 19.49
CA GLY A 118 -16.43 -3.98 19.10
C GLY A 118 -16.20 -3.36 17.73
N ARG A 119 -16.76 -2.17 17.50
CA ARG A 119 -16.63 -1.45 16.22
C ARG A 119 -15.17 -1.08 15.90
N ILE A 120 -14.47 -0.44 16.84
CA ILE A 120 -13.08 -0.01 16.65
C ILE A 120 -12.14 -1.21 16.52
N GLY A 121 -12.29 -2.22 17.39
CA GLY A 121 -11.44 -3.41 17.34
C GLY A 121 -11.52 -4.16 16.01
N ARG A 122 -12.72 -4.26 15.40
CA ARG A 122 -12.88 -4.85 14.07
C ARG A 122 -12.29 -3.98 12.96
N LEU A 123 -12.45 -2.66 13.03
CA LEU A 123 -11.83 -1.73 12.07
C LEU A 123 -10.31 -1.82 12.12
N LEU A 124 -9.73 -1.78 13.32
CA LEU A 124 -8.28 -1.92 13.51
C LEU A 124 -7.79 -3.29 13.03
N ALA A 125 -8.49 -4.38 13.35
CA ALA A 125 -8.16 -5.70 12.85
C ALA A 125 -8.15 -5.77 11.31
N ARG A 126 -9.14 -5.16 10.63
CA ARG A 126 -9.14 -5.06 9.16
C ARG A 126 -7.96 -4.26 8.64
N ILE A 127 -7.68 -3.09 9.21
CA ILE A 127 -6.54 -2.26 8.80
C ILE A 127 -5.23 -3.03 9.00
N MET A 128 -5.07 -3.75 10.11
CA MET A 128 -3.89 -4.57 10.37
C MET A 128 -3.75 -5.70 9.33
N ILE A 129 -4.85 -6.38 8.98
CA ILE A 129 -4.85 -7.43 7.96
C ILE A 129 -4.54 -6.86 6.57
N GLU A 130 -5.12 -5.72 6.21
CA GLU A 130 -4.85 -5.02 4.94
C GLU A 130 -3.39 -4.54 4.85
N LYS A 131 -2.86 -4.04 5.97
CA LYS A 131 -1.48 -3.54 6.11
C LYS A 131 -0.46 -4.62 6.40
N ALA A 132 -0.85 -5.89 6.54
CA ALA A 132 0.01 -7.03 6.80
C ALA A 132 0.92 -7.43 5.61
N GLY A 133 1.29 -6.48 4.73
CA GLY A 133 2.14 -6.68 3.57
C GLY A 133 3.57 -7.13 3.90
N GLY A 134 4.49 -6.88 2.96
CA GLY A 134 5.84 -7.45 2.89
C GLY A 134 6.82 -7.01 3.95
N GLY A 135 6.46 -7.02 5.23
CA GLY A 135 7.27 -6.48 6.30
C GLY A 135 6.44 -5.93 7.47
N SER A 136 5.15 -6.30 7.57
CA SER A 136 4.37 -5.93 8.76
C SER A 136 5.01 -6.55 9.99
N LEU A 137 5.62 -5.70 10.80
CA LEU A 137 6.07 -6.07 12.13
C LEU A 137 4.89 -6.52 12.97
N LEU A 138 3.73 -5.89 12.82
CA LEU A 138 2.58 -6.19 13.65
C LEU A 138 1.84 -7.43 13.14
N ARG A 139 1.79 -8.47 13.97
CA ARG A 139 1.06 -9.72 13.71
C ARG A 139 -0.11 -9.84 14.67
N LEU A 140 -1.33 -9.68 14.17
CA LEU A 140 -2.52 -9.90 14.99
C LEU A 140 -2.61 -11.39 15.34
N ARG A 141 -2.36 -11.74 16.61
CA ARG A 141 -2.36 -13.13 17.11
C ARG A 141 -3.63 -13.53 17.80
N ALA A 142 -4.23 -12.59 18.53
CA ALA A 142 -5.45 -12.86 19.27
C ALA A 142 -6.32 -11.61 19.37
N VAL A 143 -7.58 -11.88 19.63
CA VAL A 143 -8.58 -10.86 19.94
C VAL A 143 -9.28 -11.31 21.21
N VAL A 144 -9.17 -10.50 22.25
CA VAL A 144 -9.83 -10.75 23.53
C VAL A 144 -11.21 -10.12 23.49
N VAL A 145 -12.24 -10.92 23.78
CA VAL A 145 -13.62 -10.47 23.89
C VAL A 145 -14.12 -10.69 25.31
N ARG A 146 -15.07 -9.86 25.75
CA ARG A 146 -15.84 -10.16 26.96
C ARG A 146 -16.73 -11.36 26.67
N GLY A 147 -16.94 -12.22 27.66
CA GLY A 147 -17.85 -13.35 27.57
C GLY A 147 -19.22 -12.92 27.03
N GLY A 148 -19.75 -13.70 26.10
CA GLY A 148 -21.03 -13.45 25.42
C GLY A 148 -21.93 -14.69 25.47
N LYS A 149 -23.16 -14.54 24.98
CA LYS A 149 -24.08 -15.68 24.79
C LYS A 149 -23.54 -16.60 23.70
N ASN A 150 -24.04 -17.84 23.65
CA ASN A 150 -23.79 -18.77 22.54
C ASN A 150 -24.05 -18.06 21.19
N GLY A 151 -23.09 -18.13 20.26
CA GLY A 151 -23.17 -17.46 18.95
C GLY A 151 -22.51 -16.07 18.87
N ASP A 152 -22.01 -15.49 19.97
CA ASP A 152 -21.42 -14.14 19.94
C ASP A 152 -20.13 -14.08 19.10
N LEU A 153 -19.32 -15.14 19.15
CA LEU A 153 -18.08 -15.22 18.35
C LEU A 153 -18.40 -15.33 16.85
N GLU A 154 -19.34 -16.18 16.44
CA GLU A 154 -19.79 -16.30 15.06
C GLU A 154 -20.35 -14.98 14.54
N LYS A 155 -21.16 -14.29 15.35
CA LYS A 155 -21.70 -12.97 15.01
C LYS A 155 -20.59 -11.95 14.79
N ARG A 156 -19.58 -11.90 15.67
CA ARG A 156 -18.44 -10.97 15.54
C ARG A 156 -17.57 -11.30 14.33
N ALA A 157 -17.34 -12.58 14.04
CA ALA A 157 -16.62 -13.01 12.84
C ALA A 157 -17.37 -12.61 11.56
N SER A 158 -18.71 -12.77 11.55
CA SER A 158 -19.56 -12.29 10.46
C SER A 158 -19.46 -10.78 10.25
N LEU A 159 -19.49 -10.00 11.35
CA LEU A 159 -19.34 -8.54 11.31
C LEU A 159 -17.92 -8.07 10.95
N LEU A 160 -16.89 -8.90 11.16
CA LEU A 160 -15.55 -8.64 10.63
C LEU A 160 -15.52 -8.82 9.11
N ARG A 161 -16.34 -9.72 8.57
CA ARG A 161 -16.41 -9.99 7.12
C ARG A 161 -17.27 -8.97 6.37
N ARG A 162 -18.37 -8.53 6.97
CA ARG A 162 -19.35 -7.60 6.38
C ARG A 162 -19.45 -6.39 7.31
N ASP A 163 -18.89 -5.25 6.93
CA ASP A 163 -19.06 -4.03 7.72
C ASP A 163 -20.40 -3.40 7.39
N SER A 164 -21.35 -3.42 8.33
CA SER A 164 -22.66 -2.80 8.09
C SER A 164 -22.59 -1.27 7.87
N VAL A 165 -21.46 -0.61 8.18
CA VAL A 165 -21.28 0.83 7.99
C VAL A 165 -20.24 1.16 6.93
N HIS A 166 -19.22 0.31 6.75
CA HIS A 166 -18.13 0.54 5.80
C HIS A 166 -18.11 -0.44 4.59
N GLY A 167 -19.09 -1.35 4.47
CA GLY A 167 -19.17 -2.42 3.45
C GLY A 167 -18.90 -3.82 4.00
#